data_AF-A0A6M1LV96-F1
#
_entry.id   AF-A0A6M1LV96-F1
#
_cell.length_a   1.000
_cell.length_b   1.000
_cell.length_c   1.000
_cell.angle_alpha   90.00
_cell.angle_beta   90.00
_cell.angle_gamma   90.00
#
_symmetry.space_group_name_H-M   'P 1'
#
loop_
_entity.id
_entity.type
_entity.pdbx_description
1 polymer ?
#
loop_
_entity_poly.entity_id
_entity_poly.type
_entity_poly.pdbx_seq_one_letter_code
_entity_poly.pdbx_strand_id
1 'polypeptide(L)'
;MPAQLRVRVTIRPRYACRRCEEGVHQVPTPARAIPGGLPTEALLAQVLVAKYGDGLPLYRQAAILARQGINLDRSTLCDWVAKSCWWLRPL
;
A
#
# COMPACT_ATOMS: atom_id res chain seq x y z
N MET A 1 -22.45 5.59 3.36
CA MET A 1 -21.30 6.50 3.16
C MET A 1 -20.40 5.95 2.06
N PRO A 2 -19.84 6.79 1.16
CA PRO A 2 -18.94 6.31 0.10
C PRO A 2 -17.60 5.83 0.69
N ALA A 3 -16.91 4.94 -0.04
CA ALA A 3 -15.58 4.47 0.34
C ALA A 3 -14.60 5.65 0.43
N GLN A 4 -13.86 5.72 1.55
CA GLN A 4 -12.84 6.75 1.78
C GLN A 4 -11.46 6.11 1.89
N LEU A 5 -10.49 6.73 1.23
CA LEU A 5 -9.09 6.35 1.36
C LEU A 5 -8.41 7.26 2.39
N ARG A 6 -7.53 6.65 3.18
CA ARG A 6 -6.76 7.35 4.23
C ARG A 6 -5.32 6.86 4.24
N VAL A 7 -4.42 7.76 4.61
CA VAL A 7 -3.01 7.42 4.82
C VAL A 7 -2.85 6.85 6.23
N ARG A 8 -2.39 5.60 6.34
CA ARG A 8 -2.06 4.99 7.64
C ARG A 8 -0.59 5.20 7.94
N VAL A 9 -0.30 6.10 8.88
CA VAL A 9 1.07 6.34 9.35
C VAL A 9 1.39 5.38 10.49
N THR A 10 2.47 4.60 10.34
CA THR A 10 2.96 3.69 11.39
C THR A 10 4.24 4.26 11.99
N ILE A 11 4.15 4.78 13.21
CA ILE A 11 5.29 5.37 13.93
C ILE A 11 6.00 4.26 14.70
N ARG A 12 7.33 4.19 14.55
CA ARG A 12 8.19 3.21 15.24
C ARG A 12 9.23 3.94 16.07
N PRO A 13 8.97 4.20 17.36
CA PRO A 13 9.93 4.87 18.22
C PRO A 13 11.21 4.03 18.36
N ARG A 14 12.33 4.75 18.51
CA ARG A 14 13.64 4.19 18.81
C ARG A 14 13.88 4.34 20.30
N TYR A 15 14.21 3.25 20.98
CA TYR A 15 14.50 3.24 22.41
C TYR A 15 15.96 2.89 22.63
N ALA A 16 16.59 3.54 23.60
CA ALA A 16 17.94 3.20 24.05
C ALA A 16 17.93 3.09 25.56
N CYS A 17 18.42 1.98 26.10
CA CYS A 17 18.57 1.80 27.54
C CYS A 17 19.86 2.48 28.02
N ARG A 18 19.74 3.49 28.90
CA ARG A 18 20.92 4.20 29.47
C ARG A 18 21.80 3.34 30.36
N ARG A 19 21.29 2.20 30.85
CA ARG A 19 21.99 1.32 31.79
C ARG A 19 22.61 0.10 31.11
N CYS A 20 22.04 -0.31 29.99
CA CYS A 20 22.37 -1.58 29.33
C CYS A 20 23.48 -1.40 28.27
N GLU A 21 23.69 -0.19 27.75
CA GLU A 21 24.63 0.13 26.64
C GLU A 21 24.46 -0.72 25.36
N GLU A 22 23.43 -1.58 25.27
CA GLU A 22 23.08 -2.47 24.16
C GLU A 22 22.65 -1.76 22.85
N GLY A 23 22.75 -0.43 22.82
CA GLY A 23 22.45 0.39 21.65
C GLY A 23 20.97 0.76 21.50
N VAL A 24 20.59 1.10 20.26
CA VAL A 24 19.24 1.60 19.93
C VAL A 24 18.38 0.44 19.43
N HIS A 25 17.32 0.11 20.17
CA HIS A 25 16.31 -0.87 19.79
C HIS A 25 15.14 -0.20 19.07
N GLN A 26 14.73 -0.79 17.94
CA GLN A 26 13.56 -0.37 17.18
C GLN A 26 12.80 -1.60 16.71
N VAL A 27 11.48 -1.55 16.78
CA VAL A 27 10.63 -2.62 16.22
C VAL A 27 10.88 -2.72 14.71
N PRO A 28 11.11 -3.93 14.17
CA PRO A 28 11.25 -4.15 12.73
C PRO A 28 10.07 -3.59 11.94
N THR A 29 10.30 -3.26 10.66
CA THR A 29 9.23 -2.76 9.81
C THR A 29 8.21 -3.87 9.60
N PRO A 30 6.90 -3.63 9.78
CA PRO A 30 5.88 -4.61 9.40
C PRO A 30 6.08 -4.99 7.94
N ALA A 31 6.01 -6.29 7.63
CA ALA A 31 6.05 -6.76 6.27
C ALA A 31 4.90 -6.12 5.47
N ARG A 32 5.19 -5.74 4.23
CA ARG A 32 4.20 -5.21 3.29
C ARG A 32 4.36 -5.91 1.96
N ALA A 33 3.26 -6.11 1.25
CA ALA A 33 3.29 -6.71 -0.09
C ALA A 33 4.19 -5.92 -1.06
N ILE A 34 4.23 -4.59 -0.95
CA ILE A 34 5.16 -3.73 -1.68
C ILE A 34 6.06 -3.02 -0.67
N PRO A 35 7.32 -3.45 -0.50
CA PRO A 35 8.27 -2.81 0.41
C PRO A 35 8.47 -1.33 0.06
N GLY A 36 8.36 -0.45 1.06
CA GLY A 36 8.48 1.00 0.89
C GLY A 36 7.38 1.66 0.05
N GLY A 37 6.39 0.89 -0.43
CA GLY A 37 5.29 1.40 -1.22
C GLY A 37 4.26 2.18 -0.40
N LEU A 38 3.56 3.08 -1.09
CA LEU A 38 2.37 3.76 -0.58
C LEU A 38 1.19 2.82 -0.26
N PRO A 39 0.88 1.79 -1.08
CA PRO A 39 -0.36 1.07 -0.91
C PRO A 39 -0.28 0.09 0.26
N THR A 40 -1.39 -0.01 0.98
CA THR A 40 -1.64 -1.13 1.90
C THR A 40 -2.22 -2.30 1.13
N GLU A 41 -2.20 -3.48 1.75
CA GLU A 41 -2.77 -4.72 1.20
C GLU A 41 -4.26 -4.54 0.85
N ALA A 42 -4.99 -3.79 1.68
CA ALA A 42 -6.38 -3.45 1.43
C ALA A 42 -6.57 -2.58 0.16
N LEU A 43 -5.67 -1.62 -0.08
CA LEU A 43 -5.70 -0.82 -1.30
C LEU A 43 -5.35 -1.66 -2.54
N LEU A 44 -4.35 -2.54 -2.43
CA LEU A 44 -4.00 -3.47 -3.51
C LEU A 44 -5.17 -4.38 -3.87
N ALA A 45 -5.83 -4.96 -2.86
CA ALA A 45 -7.01 -5.79 -3.07
C ALA A 45 -8.14 -5.01 -3.77
N GLN A 46 -8.42 -3.79 -3.33
CA GLN A 46 -9.46 -2.95 -3.95
C GLN A 46 -9.15 -2.63 -5.43
N VAL A 47 -7.91 -2.26 -5.75
CA VAL A 47 -7.49 -1.98 -7.14
C VAL A 47 -7.60 -3.23 -8.02
N LEU A 48 -7.19 -4.39 -7.50
CA LEU A 48 -7.25 -5.66 -8.22
C LEU A 48 -8.69 -6.13 -8.44
N VAL A 49 -9.54 -6.09 -7.41
CA VAL A 49 -10.97 -6.45 -7.52
C VAL A 49 -11.66 -5.51 -8.50
N ALA A 50 -11.43 -4.20 -8.41
CA ALA A 50 -11.99 -3.26 -9.35
C ALA A 50 -11.52 -3.52 -10.79
N LYS A 51 -10.25 -3.89 -10.98
CA LYS A 51 -9.70 -4.14 -12.33
C LYS A 51 -10.23 -5.44 -12.94
N TYR A 52 -10.16 -6.54 -12.19
CA TYR A 52 -10.40 -7.89 -12.70
C TYR A 52 -11.79 -8.42 -12.38
N GLY A 53 -12.36 -8.07 -11.22
CA GLY A 53 -13.73 -8.43 -10.84
C GLY A 53 -14.77 -7.51 -11.46
N ASP A 54 -14.57 -6.19 -11.36
CA ASP A 54 -15.55 -5.20 -11.85
C ASP A 54 -15.26 -4.69 -13.28
N GLY A 55 -14.18 -5.17 -13.91
CA GLY A 55 -13.80 -4.77 -15.28
C GLY A 55 -13.41 -3.30 -15.42
N LEU A 56 -13.04 -2.62 -14.33
CA LEU A 56 -12.76 -1.19 -14.32
C LEU A 56 -11.30 -0.91 -14.75
N PRO A 57 -11.05 -0.29 -15.92
CA PRO A 57 -9.69 -0.07 -16.40
C PRO A 57 -8.92 0.94 -15.52
N LEU A 58 -7.59 0.77 -15.43
CA LEU A 58 -6.75 1.51 -14.49
C LEU A 58 -6.77 3.04 -14.69
N TYR A 59 -6.90 3.53 -15.93
CA TYR A 59 -7.02 4.97 -16.16
C TYR A 59 -8.31 5.54 -15.54
N ARG A 60 -9.40 4.76 -15.54
CA ARG A 60 -10.67 5.15 -14.94
C ARG A 60 -10.59 5.07 -13.42
N GLN A 61 -9.90 4.07 -12.88
CA GLN A 61 -9.59 4.02 -11.44
C GLN A 61 -8.80 5.24 -10.99
N ALA A 62 -7.75 5.63 -11.72
CA ALA A 62 -6.97 6.84 -11.46
C ALA A 62 -7.85 8.09 -11.45
N ALA A 63 -8.76 8.24 -12.41
CA ALA A 63 -9.71 9.35 -12.44
C ALA A 63 -10.69 9.35 -11.25
N ILE A 64 -11.15 8.18 -10.80
CA ILE A 64 -12.00 8.07 -9.60
C ILE A 64 -11.24 8.51 -8.35
N LEU A 65 -10.00 8.08 -8.21
CA LEU A 65 -9.12 8.47 -7.10
C LEU A 65 -8.82 9.97 -7.12
N ALA A 66 -8.61 10.56 -8.30
CA ALA A 66 -8.41 11.99 -8.47
C ALA A 66 -9.63 12.81 -7.99
N ARG A 67 -10.86 12.32 -8.18
CA ARG A 67 -12.08 12.95 -7.62
C ARG A 67 -12.10 12.95 -6.09
N GLN A 68 -11.34 12.07 -5.46
CA GLN A 68 -11.15 12.03 -4.00
C GLN A 68 -9.91 12.82 -3.55
N GLY A 69 -9.28 13.59 -4.45
CA GLY A 69 -8.05 14.35 -4.18
C GLY A 69 -6.77 13.53 -4.26
N ILE A 70 -6.84 12.27 -4.70
CA ILE A 70 -5.70 11.36 -4.76
C ILE A 70 -5.22 11.26 -6.20
N ASN A 71 -4.23 12.07 -6.53
CA ASN A 71 -3.60 12.08 -7.85
C ASN A 71 -2.55 10.97 -7.93
N LEU A 72 -2.89 9.88 -8.63
CA LEU A 72 -1.98 8.78 -8.93
C LEU A 72 -1.87 8.64 -10.43
N ASP A 73 -0.64 8.43 -10.91
CA ASP A 73 -0.44 8.12 -12.32
C ASP A 73 -0.90 6.68 -12.62
N ARG A 74 -1.36 6.46 -13.84
CA ARG A 74 -1.74 5.13 -14.32
C ARG A 74 -0.59 4.13 -14.20
N SER A 75 0.65 4.55 -14.47
CA SER A 75 1.85 3.71 -14.33
C SER A 75 2.02 3.20 -12.91
N THR A 76 1.76 4.03 -11.90
CA THR A 76 1.83 3.64 -10.50
C THR A 76 0.83 2.52 -10.19
N LEU A 77 -0.40 2.62 -10.68
CA LEU A 77 -1.39 1.55 -10.54
C LEU A 77 -0.98 0.28 -11.31
N CYS A 78 -0.40 0.41 -12.50
CA CYS A 78 0.11 -0.73 -13.26
C CYS A 78 1.21 -1.47 -12.49
N ASP A 79 2.16 -0.75 -11.90
CA ASP A 79 3.25 -1.31 -11.11
C ASP A 79 2.72 -2.06 -9.88
N TRP A 80 1.72 -1.50 -9.21
CA TRP A 80 1.07 -2.14 -8.07
C TRP A 80 0.38 -3.44 -8.46
N VAL A 81 -0.35 -3.44 -9.58
CA VAL A 81 -0.98 -4.65 -10.10
C VAL A 81 0.08 -5.70 -10.45
N ALA A 82 1.15 -5.31 -11.15
CA ALA A 82 2.21 -6.24 -11.55
C ALA A 82 2.88 -6.90 -10.33
N LYS A 83 3.22 -6.11 -9.31
CA LYS A 83 3.79 -6.62 -8.05
C LYS A 83 2.82 -7.52 -7.30
N SER A 84 1.54 -7.18 -7.29
CA SER A 84 0.52 -8.00 -6.61
C SER A 84 0.29 -9.34 -7.32
N CYS A 85 0.34 -9.36 -8.65
CA CYS A 85 0.25 -10.61 -9.42
C CYS A 85 1.40 -11.58 -9.10
N TRP A 86 2.58 -11.10 -8.70
CA TRP A 86 3.67 -11.97 -8.25
C TRP A 86 3.29 -12.73 -6.97
N TRP A 87 2.63 -12.06 -6.02
CA TRP A 87 2.14 -12.67 -4.77
C TRP A 87 0.98 -13.63 -4.97
N LEU A 88 0.20 -13.44 -6.04
CA LEU A 88 -1.00 -14.24 -6.36
C LEU A 88 -0.72 -15.37 -7.37
N ARG A 89 0.56 -15.68 -7.64
CA ARG A 89 0.90 -16.82 -8.50
C ARG A 89 0.34 -18.11 -7.90
N PRO A 90 -0.22 -19.00 -8.74
CA PRO A 90 -0.71 -20.29 -8.26
C PRO A 90 0.43 -21.08 -7.61
N LEU A 91 0.08 -21.82 -6.56
CA LEU A 91 0.98 -22.71 -5.82
C LEU A 91 1.39 -23.93 -6.66
#